data_AF-A0A3D5VDR2-F1
#
_entry.id   AF-A0A3D5VDR2-F1
#
_cell.length_a   1.000
_cell.length_b   1.000
_cell.length_c   1.000
_cell.angle_alpha   90.00
_cell.angle_beta   90.00
_cell.angle_gamma   90.00
#
_symmetry.space_group_name_H-M   'P 1'
#
loop_
_entity.id
_entity.type
_entity.pdbx_description
1 polymer ?
#
loop_
_entity_poly.entity_id
_entity_poly.type
_entity_poly.pdbx_seq_one_letter_code
_entity_poly.pdbx_strand_id
1 'polypeptide(L)' 'RSNDDGEPSGTAGRPMLEVLRREGLEQVAVVVTRYFGGILLGAGGLVRAYSHTCKAALDAAGMGRQMPYLK' A
#
# COMPACT_ATOMS: atom_id res chain seq x y z
N ARG A 1 9.01 4.89 -3.48
CA ARG A 1 9.01 5.80 -2.30
C ARG A 1 7.71 5.58 -1.54
N SER A 2 7.62 5.97 -0.27
CA SER A 2 6.39 5.85 0.53
C SER A 2 6.21 7.07 1.41
N ASN A 3 4.97 7.37 1.79
CA ASN A 3 4.60 8.44 2.72
C ASN A 3 3.56 7.89 3.72
N ASP A 4 3.69 8.25 5.00
CA ASP A 4 2.74 7.89 6.04
C ASP A 4 1.60 8.93 6.21
N ASP A 5 1.71 10.11 5.58
CA ASP A 5 0.66 11.14 5.51
C ASP A 5 -0.03 11.47 6.84
N GLY A 6 0.77 11.73 7.88
CA GLY A 6 0.28 12.07 9.22
C GLY A 6 0.02 10.87 10.13
N GLU A 7 0.06 9.64 9.63
CA GLU A 7 0.11 8.45 10.47
C GLU A 7 1.46 8.34 11.21
N PRO A 8 1.53 7.60 12.33
CA PRO A 8 2.80 7.31 12.99
C PRO A 8 3.82 6.72 12.00
N SER A 9 5.07 7.18 12.11
CA SER A 9 6.14 6.82 11.18
C SER A 9 6.28 5.31 10.96
N GLY A 10 6.28 4.89 9.70
CA GLY A 10 6.44 3.51 9.27
C GLY A 10 5.20 2.63 9.45
N THR A 11 4.03 3.19 9.75
CA THR A 11 2.80 2.42 9.99
C THR A 11 1.83 2.38 8.80
N ALA A 12 2.03 3.19 7.76
CA ALA A 12 1.15 3.23 6.60
C ALA A 12 1.90 3.02 5.28
N GLY A 13 2.74 3.98 4.88
CA GLY A 13 3.43 3.98 3.59
C GLY A 13 4.42 2.84 3.45
N ARG A 14 5.25 2.59 4.47
CA ARG A 14 6.26 1.51 4.41
C ARG A 14 5.62 0.11 4.30
N PRO A 15 4.61 -0.25 5.10
CA PRO A 15 3.89 -1.52 4.95
C PRO A 15 3.29 -1.72 3.55
N MET A 16 2.66 -0.69 2.97
CA MET A 16 2.13 -0.78 1.59
C MET A 16 3.23 -1.00 0.55
N LEU A 17 4.37 -0.30 0.68
CA LEU A 17 5.51 -0.48 -0.22
C LEU A 17 6.12 -1.89 -0.11
N GLU A 18 6.16 -2.48 1.09
CA GLU A 18 6.60 -3.86 1.27
C GLU A 18 5.67 -4.86 0.57
N VAL A 19 4.36 -4.62 0.55
CA VAL A 19 3.42 -5.43 -0.24
C VAL A 19 3.77 -5.34 -1.73
N LEU A 20 3.90 -4.14 -2.30
CA LEU A 20 4.23 -3.97 -3.72
C LEU A 20 5.54 -4.69 -4.10
N ARG A 21 6.55 -4.61 -3.24
CA ARG A 21 7.84 -5.30 -3.43
C ARG A 21 7.71 -6.82 -3.39
N ARG A 22 6.90 -7.36 -2.47
CA ARG A 22 6.67 -8.82 -2.37
C ARG A 22 5.91 -9.35 -3.57
N GLU A 23 4.99 -8.56 -4.13
CA GLU A 23 4.26 -8.89 -5.36
C GLU A 23 5.08 -8.65 -6.64
N GLY A 24 6.32 -8.14 -6.53
CA GLY A 24 7.20 -7.89 -7.66
C GLY A 24 6.69 -6.78 -8.60
N LEU A 25 5.90 -5.83 -8.08
CA LEU A 25 5.31 -4.77 -8.87
C LEU A 25 6.23 -3.54 -8.99
N GLU A 26 6.33 -3.04 -10.20
CA GLU A 26 7.07 -1.83 -10.56
C GLU A 26 6.17 -0.89 -11.38
N GLN A 27 6.52 0.40 -11.46
CA GLN A 27 5.75 1.40 -12.22
C GLN A 27 4.28 1.54 -11.79
N VAL A 28 4.00 1.28 -10.51
CA VAL A 28 2.67 1.39 -9.90
C VAL A 28 2.63 2.47 -8.82
N ALA A 29 1.45 3.05 -8.61
CA ALA A 29 1.15 3.89 -7.46
C ALA A 29 -0.08 3.35 -6.74
N VAL A 30 -0.05 3.36 -5.40
CA VAL A 30 -1.17 2.97 -4.55
C VAL A 30 -1.42 4.09 -3.54
N VAL A 31 -2.70 4.42 -3.36
CA VAL A 31 -3.18 5.40 -2.40
C VAL A 31 -4.26 4.74 -1.55
N VAL A 32 -4.16 4.88 -0.23
CA VAL A 32 -5.17 4.40 0.71
C VAL A 32 -5.70 5.61 1.48
N THR A 33 -6.99 5.87 1.35
CA THR A 33 -7.70 6.87 2.14
C THR A 33 -8.21 6.21 3.42
N ARG A 34 -7.86 6.78 4.58
CA ARG A 34 -8.32 6.29 5.89
C ARG A 34 -9.22 7.31 6.56
N TYR A 35 -10.34 6.84 7.10
CA TYR A 35 -11.22 7.60 7.97
C TYR A 35 -11.09 7.09 9.41
N PHE A 36 -10.99 7.99 10.40
CA PHE A 36 -10.91 7.60 11.80
C PHE A 36 -12.26 7.05 12.29
N GLY A 37 -12.25 5.85 12.87
CA GLY A 37 -13.46 5.12 13.29
C GLY A 37 -13.84 5.28 14.77
N GLY A 38 -13.24 6.22 15.51
CA GLY A 38 -13.55 6.45 16.92
C GLY A 38 -12.69 5.66 17.92
N ILE A 39 -11.91 4.68 17.46
CA ILE A 39 -10.98 3.89 18.30
C ILE A 39 -9.60 3.82 17.62
N LEU A 40 -8.54 3.96 18.42
CA LEU A 40 -7.16 3.84 17.95
C LEU A 40 -6.79 2.37 17.72
N LEU A 41 -6.20 2.08 16.55
CA LEU A 41 -5.75 0.73 16.19
C LEU A 41 -4.37 0.38 16.78
N GLY A 42 -3.63 1.39 17.25
CA GLY A 42 -2.21 1.28 17.59
C GLY A 42 -1.32 0.98 16.37
N ALA A 43 0.00 1.09 16.54
CA ALA A 43 0.96 0.96 15.44
C ALA A 43 0.84 -0.38 14.69
N GLY A 44 0.75 -1.49 15.43
CA GLY A 44 0.60 -2.82 14.82
C GLY A 44 -0.73 -3.00 14.09
N GLY A 45 -1.81 -2.37 14.56
CA GLY A 45 -3.10 -2.39 13.88
C GLY A 45 -3.09 -1.60 12.58
N LEU A 46 -2.46 -0.42 12.57
CA LEU A 46 -2.27 0.39 11.36
C LEU A 46 -1.45 -0.35 10.30
N VAL A 47 -0.29 -0.92 10.70
CA VAL A 47 0.55 -1.71 9.80
C VAL A 47 -0.25 -2.82 9.11
N ARG A 48 -1.05 -3.58 9.87
CA ARG A 48 -1.89 -4.64 9.30
C ARG A 48 -2.98 -4.09 8.38
N ALA A 49 -3.65 -3.00 8.78
CA ALA A 49 -4.73 -2.41 8.00
C ALA A 49 -4.24 -1.89 6.64
N TYR A 50 -3.13 -1.15 6.61
CA TYR A 50 -2.57 -0.61 5.37
C TYR A 50 -2.02 -1.70 4.45
N SER A 51 -1.28 -2.68 4.98
CA SER A 51 -0.80 -3.82 4.18
C SER A 51 -1.95 -4.62 3.58
N HIS A 52 -2.96 -4.95 4.40
CA HIS A 52 -4.09 -5.75 3.95
C HIS A 52 -4.91 -5.02 2.89
N THR A 53 -5.20 -3.73 3.08
CA THR A 53 -5.94 -2.91 2.13
C THR A 53 -5.20 -2.80 0.80
N CYS A 54 -3.88 -2.57 0.82
CA CYS A 54 -3.05 -2.55 -0.38
C CYS A 54 -3.13 -3.87 -1.14
N LYS A 55 -2.95 -5.02 -0.46
CA LYS A 55 -3.02 -6.34 -1.10
C LYS A 55 -4.40 -6.60 -1.71
N ALA A 56 -5.48 -6.31 -0.96
CA ALA A 56 -6.84 -6.49 -1.46
C ALA A 56 -7.12 -5.64 -2.71
N ALA A 57 -6.62 -4.40 -2.75
CA ALA A 57 -6.75 -3.54 -3.92
C ALA A 57 -5.98 -4.07 -5.13
N LEU A 58 -4.77 -4.61 -4.94
CA LEU A 58 -3.98 -5.24 -6.01
C LEU A 58 -4.68 -6.47 -6.58
N ASP A 59 -5.20 -7.33 -5.71
CA ASP A 59 -5.92 -8.55 -6.12
C ASP A 59 -7.17 -8.21 -6.92
N ALA A 60 -7.87 -7.11 -6.58
CA ALA A 60 -9.05 -6.63 -7.29
C ALA A 60 -8.71 -5.91 -8.61
N ALA A 61 -7.62 -5.15 -8.66
CA ALA A 61 -7.22 -4.38 -9.85
C ALA A 61 -6.71 -5.29 -10.99
N GLY A 62 -6.18 -6.46 -10.64
CA GLY A 62 -5.51 -7.35 -11.59
C GLY A 62 -4.11 -6.84 -11.96
N MET A 63 -3.31 -7.72 -12.59
CA MET A 63 -1.92 -7.44 -12.95
C MET A 63 -1.74 -7.45 -14.47
N GLY A 64 -1.17 -6.36 -15.00
CA GLY A 64 -0.81 -6.23 -16.40
C GLY A 64 0.69 -6.45 -16.63
N ARG A 65 1.05 -6.95 -17.81
CA ARG A 65 2.45 -7.04 -18.22
C ARG A 65 2.87 -5.70 -18.82
N GLN A 66 3.91 -5.09 -18.26
CA GLN A 66 4.52 -3.92 -18.87
C GLN A 66 5.21 -4.34 -20.17
N MET A 67 4.89 -3.63 -21.26
CA MET A 67 5.60 -3.77 -22.53
C MET A 67 6.51 -2.56 -22.73
N PRO A 68 7.83 -2.74 -22.85
CA PRO A 68 8.71 -1.63 -23.18
C PRO A 68 8.38 -1.14 -24.60
N TYR A 69 8.30 0.17 -24.76
CA TYR A 69 8.20 0.77 -26.09
C TYR A 69 9.53 0.58 -26.82
N LEU A 70 9.51 -0.22 -27.89
CA LEU A 70 10.64 -0.39 -28.80
C LEU A 70 10.46 0.59 -29.96
N LYS A 71 11.43 1.51 -30.13
CA LYS A 71 11.48 2.44 -31.27
C LYS A 71 12.24 1.83 -32.42
#